data_AF-A0A3A8IB41-F1
#
_entry.id   AF-A0A3A8IB41-F1
#
_cell.length_a   1.000
_cell.length_b   1.000
_cell.length_c   1.000
_cell.angle_alpha   90.00
_cell.angle_beta   90.00
_cell.angle_gamma   90.00
#
_symmetry.space_group_name_H-M   'P 1'
#
loop_
_entity.id
_entity.type
_entity.pdbx_description
1 polymer ?
#
loop_
_entity_poly.entity_id
_entity_poly.type
_entity_poly.pdbx_seq_one_letter_code
_entity_poly.pdbx_strand_id
1 'polypeptide(L)'
;METAADSREYRVVFFCPASNARLERLEVPVRRLLSRIQAPPAELAPLSEAGALTEAGWQVYLVRSLTERSAAQAMAAYVSEATCALAAEVDAEVLGLYVDVSGDSARICRCGPEDGPETFAGRRQAALTRTSEWLEVAPASLSALFQLDPPDAEYEPDADDRFVEEKLREARALMERYRTAAK
;
A
#
# COMPACT_ATOMS: atom_id res chain seq x y z
N MET A 1 4.64 2.51 -30.12
CA MET A 1 5.46 3.04 -29.02
C MET A 1 4.97 2.34 -27.77
N GLU A 2 5.54 1.16 -27.52
CA GLU A 2 5.07 0.24 -26.48
C GLU A 2 5.31 0.85 -25.10
N THR A 3 4.26 0.77 -24.28
CA THR A 3 4.15 1.36 -22.95
C THR A 3 5.32 0.94 -22.08
N ALA A 4 6.00 1.95 -21.51
CA ALA A 4 6.90 1.81 -20.37
C ALA A 4 6.33 0.76 -19.41
N ALA A 5 7.17 -0.17 -18.96
CA ALA A 5 6.76 -1.25 -18.08
C ALA A 5 6.08 -0.67 -16.84
N ASP A 6 4.76 -0.64 -16.89
CA ASP A 6 3.93 -0.75 -15.71
C ASP A 6 4.36 -2.09 -15.12
N SER A 7 5.33 -2.09 -14.21
CA SER A 7 5.71 -3.28 -13.48
C SER A 7 4.51 -3.65 -12.63
N ARG A 8 3.59 -4.41 -13.23
CA ARG A 8 2.35 -4.90 -12.60
C ARG A 8 2.63 -5.56 -11.25
N GLU A 9 3.86 -6.00 -11.04
CA GLU A 9 4.37 -6.67 -9.85
C GLU A 9 4.70 -5.72 -8.68
N TYR A 10 5.06 -4.46 -8.91
CA TYR A 10 5.53 -3.57 -7.84
C TYR A 10 4.97 -2.16 -7.96
N ARG A 11 4.44 -1.62 -6.87
CA ARG A 11 3.84 -0.28 -6.83
C ARG A 11 4.41 0.53 -5.68
N VAL A 12 4.77 1.78 -5.96
CA VAL A 12 5.08 2.79 -4.94
C VAL A 12 4.16 3.98 -5.16
N VAL A 13 3.41 4.33 -4.12
CA VAL A 13 2.44 5.40 -4.13
C VAL A 13 2.74 6.37 -3.00
N PHE A 14 2.64 7.66 -3.27
CA PHE A 14 2.74 8.72 -2.29
C PHE A 14 1.39 9.45 -2.18
N PHE A 15 0.94 9.69 -0.95
CA PHE A 15 -0.23 10.48 -0.63
C PHE A 15 0.27 11.79 -0.04
N CYS A 16 0.00 12.89 -0.74
CA CYS A 16 0.40 14.23 -0.35
C CYS A 16 -0.86 15.08 -0.11
N PRO A 17 -0.86 16.03 0.83
CA PRO A 17 -2.00 16.92 1.04
C PRO A 17 -2.25 17.77 -0.21
N ALA A 18 -3.49 17.80 -0.69
CA ALA A 18 -3.88 18.47 -1.94
C ALA A 18 -3.58 19.98 -1.91
N SER A 19 -3.56 20.60 -0.73
CA SER A 19 -3.20 22.01 -0.55
C SER A 19 -1.73 22.32 -0.86
N ASN A 20 -0.83 21.32 -0.74
CA ASN A 20 0.61 21.50 -0.81
C ASN A 20 1.26 20.73 -1.98
N ALA A 21 0.53 19.76 -2.55
CA ALA A 21 0.98 18.89 -3.62
C ALA A 21 1.17 19.64 -4.95
N ARG A 22 2.42 20.03 -5.24
CA ARG A 22 2.82 20.53 -6.56
C ARG A 22 3.78 19.54 -7.19
N LEU A 23 3.36 18.92 -8.29
CA LEU A 23 4.10 17.82 -8.93
C LEU A 23 5.60 18.15 -9.16
N GLU A 24 5.88 19.33 -9.71
CA GLU A 24 7.24 19.81 -9.99
C GLU A 24 8.16 19.82 -8.75
N ARG A 25 7.60 20.11 -7.57
CA ARG A 25 8.33 20.07 -6.29
C ARG A 25 8.56 18.65 -5.83
N LEU A 26 7.57 17.76 -5.98
CA LEU A 26 7.63 16.37 -5.55
C LEU A 26 8.60 15.52 -6.39
N GLU A 27 8.77 15.83 -7.67
CA GLU A 27 9.68 15.08 -8.54
C GLU A 27 11.15 15.23 -8.14
N VAL A 28 11.55 16.39 -7.65
CA VAL A 28 12.95 16.69 -7.30
C VAL A 28 13.50 15.72 -6.24
N PRO A 29 12.87 15.52 -5.06
CA PRO A 29 13.36 14.59 -4.05
C PRO A 29 13.35 13.13 -4.54
N VAL A 30 12.33 12.71 -5.29
CA VAL A 30 12.26 11.33 -5.83
C VAL A 30 13.38 11.08 -6.83
N ARG A 31 13.59 12.01 -7.78
CA ARG A 31 14.68 11.92 -8.77
C ARG A 31 16.06 11.90 -8.09
N ARG A 32 16.27 12.76 -7.07
CA ARG A 32 17.51 12.77 -6.28
C ARG A 32 17.77 11.42 -5.61
N LEU A 33 16.74 10.85 -4.97
CA LEU A 33 16.83 9.55 -4.33
C LEU A 33 17.19 8.46 -5.34
N LEU A 34 16.45 8.36 -6.44
CA LEU A 34 16.67 7.36 -7.49
C LEU A 34 18.09 7.43 -8.06
N SER A 35 18.60 8.63 -8.35
CA SER A 35 19.98 8.81 -8.80
C SER A 35 21.00 8.34 -7.76
N ARG A 36 20.79 8.66 -6.48
CA ARG A 36 21.71 8.28 -5.40
C ARG A 36 21.76 6.76 -5.19
N ILE A 37 20.61 6.09 -5.25
CA ILE A 37 20.54 4.62 -5.12
C ILE A 37 20.83 3.89 -6.44
N GLN A 38 21.18 4.63 -7.51
CA GLN A 38 21.44 4.10 -8.86
C GLN A 38 20.25 3.29 -9.42
N ALA A 39 19.03 3.65 -9.02
CA ALA A 39 17.80 3.04 -9.50
C ALA A 39 17.45 3.52 -10.91
N PRO A 40 16.58 2.78 -11.63
CA PRO A 40 16.03 3.22 -12.89
C PRO A 40 15.32 4.59 -12.77
N PRO A 41 15.37 5.44 -13.80
CA PRO A 41 14.65 6.70 -13.79
C PRO A 41 13.14 6.45 -13.79
N ALA A 42 12.40 7.27 -13.06
CA ALA A 42 10.96 7.24 -12.96
C ALA A 42 10.38 8.64 -12.87
N GLU A 43 9.10 8.76 -13.23
CA GLU A 43 8.29 9.95 -13.05
C GLU A 43 7.23 9.73 -11.96
N LEU A 44 6.69 10.83 -11.41
CA LEU A 44 5.51 10.79 -10.56
C LEU A 44 4.28 11.09 -11.43
N ALA A 45 3.37 10.13 -11.53
CA ALA A 45 2.12 10.30 -12.25
C ALA A 45 0.97 10.48 -11.27
N PRO A 46 0.18 11.57 -11.36
CA PRO A 46 -1.01 11.71 -10.54
C PRO A 46 -2.04 10.63 -10.88
N LEU A 47 -2.63 10.01 -9.86
CA LEU A 47 -3.69 9.02 -10.02
C LEU A 47 -5.06 9.71 -9.97
N SER A 48 -5.67 9.87 -11.14
CA SER A 48 -6.98 10.51 -11.30
C SER A 48 -8.15 9.66 -10.74
N GLU A 49 -7.95 8.36 -10.57
CA GLU A 49 -8.97 7.43 -10.05
C GLU A 49 -9.08 7.44 -8.52
N ALA A 50 -8.32 8.30 -7.83
CA ALA A 50 -8.27 8.41 -6.38
C ALA A 50 -9.43 9.26 -5.79
N GLY A 51 -10.66 9.08 -6.27
CA GLY A 51 -11.81 9.97 -5.96
C GLY A 51 -12.04 10.20 -4.46
N ALA A 52 -12.27 9.13 -3.69
CA ALA A 52 -12.48 9.23 -2.24
C ALA A 52 -11.27 9.82 -1.49
N LEU A 53 -10.06 9.60 -1.99
CA LEU A 53 -8.84 10.17 -1.41
C LEU A 53 -8.72 11.66 -1.70
N THR A 54 -9.11 12.09 -2.91
CA THR A 54 -9.16 13.49 -3.30
C THR A 54 -10.20 14.25 -2.47
N GLU A 55 -11.37 13.64 -2.24
CA GLU A 55 -12.41 14.18 -1.34
C GLU A 55 -11.92 14.28 0.10
N ALA A 56 -11.10 13.33 0.56
CA ALA A 56 -10.42 13.37 1.86
C ALA A 56 -9.22 14.34 1.90
N GLY A 57 -8.97 15.11 0.84
CA GLY A 57 -7.92 16.13 0.79
C GLY A 57 -6.53 15.61 0.40
N TRP A 58 -6.44 14.39 -0.13
CA TRP A 58 -5.19 13.77 -0.56
C TRP A 58 -5.03 13.76 -2.08
N GLN A 59 -3.86 14.14 -2.54
CA GLN A 59 -3.41 13.94 -3.91
C GLN A 59 -2.44 12.76 -3.97
N VAL A 60 -2.70 11.85 -4.90
CA VAL A 60 -2.03 10.55 -4.97
C VAL A 60 -1.12 10.50 -6.19
N TYR A 61 0.13 10.09 -5.98
CA TYR A 61 1.14 9.98 -7.03
C TYR A 61 1.73 8.58 -7.08
N LEU A 62 1.70 7.98 -8.27
CA LEU A 62 2.34 6.70 -8.57
C LEU A 62 3.75 6.93 -9.13
N VAL A 63 4.73 6.16 -8.66
CA VAL A 63 6.04 6.09 -9.29
C VAL A 63 5.95 5.22 -10.55
N ARG A 64 6.13 5.84 -11.72
CA ARG A 64 6.13 5.14 -13.02
C ARG A 64 7.53 5.05 -13.59
N SER A 65 8.01 3.83 -13.79
CA SER A 65 9.32 3.57 -14.38
C SER A 65 9.34 4.07 -15.83
N LEU A 66 10.41 4.79 -16.22
CA LEU A 66 10.62 5.23 -17.61
C LEU A 66 11.41 4.20 -18.43
N THR A 67 11.76 3.07 -17.81
CA THR A 67 12.51 1.96 -18.42
C THR A 67 11.85 0.64 -18.05
N GLU A 68 12.29 -0.45 -18.68
CA GLU A 68 11.82 -1.82 -18.35
C GLU A 68 12.16 -2.25 -16.92
N ARG A 69 13.22 -1.68 -16.32
CA ARG A 69 13.59 -1.98 -14.93
C ARG A 69 12.69 -1.21 -13.96
N SER A 70 12.17 -1.92 -12.96
CA SER A 70 11.24 -1.36 -11.97
C SER A 70 11.92 -0.43 -10.98
N ALA A 71 11.64 0.87 -11.08
CA ALA A 71 12.03 1.85 -10.06
C ALA A 71 11.30 1.60 -8.73
N ALA A 72 10.03 1.19 -8.79
CA ALA A 72 9.22 0.85 -7.61
C ALA A 72 9.86 -0.26 -6.77
N GLN A 73 10.40 -1.30 -7.42
CA GLN A 73 11.10 -2.39 -6.74
C GLN A 73 12.40 -1.89 -6.08
N ALA A 74 13.19 -1.09 -6.80
CA ALA A 74 14.43 -0.52 -6.25
C ALA A 74 14.16 0.42 -5.06
N MET A 75 13.01 1.12 -5.06
CA MET A 75 12.58 2.01 -3.99
C MET A 75 12.03 1.27 -2.75
N ALA A 76 11.76 -0.03 -2.80
CA ALA A 76 11.12 -0.78 -1.70
C ALA A 76 11.85 -0.64 -0.34
N ALA A 77 13.19 -0.55 -0.36
CA ALA A 77 14.00 -0.33 0.83
C ALA A 77 14.12 1.13 1.27
N TYR A 78 13.71 2.07 0.41
CA TYR A 78 13.91 3.51 0.57
C TYR A 78 12.60 4.30 0.62
N VAL A 79 11.45 3.63 0.72
CA VAL A 79 10.12 4.27 0.80
C VAL A 79 10.07 5.28 1.92
N SER A 80 10.56 4.94 3.11
CA SER A 80 10.55 5.84 4.27
C SER A 80 11.39 7.09 4.03
N GLU A 81 12.56 6.93 3.40
CA GLU A 81 13.42 8.05 3.07
C GLU A 81 12.81 8.96 2.00
N ALA A 82 12.21 8.36 0.95
CA ALA A 82 11.48 9.10 -0.06
C ALA A 82 10.31 9.89 0.57
N THR A 83 9.56 9.26 1.46
CA THR A 83 8.41 9.85 2.15
C THR A 83 8.83 11.04 2.99
N CYS A 84 9.89 10.92 3.78
CA CYS A 84 10.37 12.04 4.59
C CYS A 84 11.00 13.16 3.75
N ALA A 85 11.68 12.84 2.64
CA ALA A 85 12.17 13.86 1.73
C ALA A 85 11.01 14.64 1.08
N LEU A 86 9.91 13.96 0.75
CA LEU A 86 8.69 14.60 0.25
C LEU A 86 8.03 15.45 1.33
N ALA A 87 7.84 14.91 2.54
CA ALA A 87 7.25 15.62 3.68
C ALA A 87 8.00 16.93 3.99
N ALA A 88 9.34 16.89 4.00
CA ALA A 88 10.17 18.07 4.19
C ALA A 88 10.06 19.09 3.05
N GLU A 89 9.86 18.63 1.80
CA GLU A 89 9.70 19.52 0.63
C GLU A 89 8.31 20.20 0.63
N VAL A 90 7.26 19.51 1.08
CA VAL A 90 5.90 20.07 1.14
C VAL A 90 5.53 20.74 2.47
N ASP A 91 6.39 20.58 3.48
CA ASP A 91 6.18 21.01 4.86
C ASP A 91 4.83 20.54 5.43
N ALA A 92 4.54 19.25 5.21
CA ALA A 92 3.27 18.64 5.58
C ALA A 92 3.41 17.13 5.74
N GLU A 93 2.41 16.50 6.36
CA GLU A 93 2.37 15.05 6.47
C GLU A 93 2.26 14.39 5.09
N VAL A 94 3.13 13.42 4.82
CA VAL A 94 3.12 12.60 3.61
C VAL A 94 3.14 11.13 4.01
N LEU A 95 2.38 10.33 3.26
CA LEU A 95 2.35 8.89 3.39
C LEU A 95 2.97 8.25 2.15
N GLY A 96 3.87 7.29 2.35
CA GLY A 96 4.44 6.47 1.29
C GLY A 96 4.07 5.01 1.49
N LEU A 97 3.63 4.35 0.43
CA LEU A 97 3.22 2.95 0.43
C LEU A 97 3.90 2.23 -0.73
N TYR A 98 4.63 1.17 -0.40
CA TYR A 98 5.10 0.16 -1.34
C TYR A 98 4.26 -1.11 -1.21
N VAL A 99 3.89 -1.67 -2.36
CA VAL A 99 3.18 -2.94 -2.47
C VAL A 99 3.91 -3.83 -3.48
N ASP A 100 4.24 -5.04 -3.05
CA ASP A 100 4.48 -6.17 -3.94
C ASP A 100 3.12 -6.75 -4.32
N VAL A 101 2.73 -6.55 -5.57
CA VAL A 101 1.43 -6.97 -6.12
C VAL A 101 1.44 -8.47 -6.40
N SER A 102 2.57 -9.01 -6.87
CA SER A 102 2.75 -10.44 -7.12
C SER A 102 2.97 -11.24 -5.83
N GLY A 103 3.55 -10.61 -4.81
CA GLY A 103 3.69 -11.16 -3.46
C GLY A 103 2.60 -10.69 -2.48
N ASP A 104 2.83 -10.98 -1.20
CA ASP A 104 2.01 -10.48 -0.07
C ASP A 104 2.85 -9.59 0.86
N SER A 105 3.74 -8.77 0.29
CA SER A 105 4.59 -7.87 1.08
C SER A 105 4.26 -6.41 0.80
N ALA A 106 4.23 -5.61 1.87
CA ALA A 106 4.06 -4.18 1.77
C ALA A 106 4.85 -3.44 2.85
N ARG A 107 5.15 -2.18 2.55
CA ARG A 107 5.83 -1.27 3.47
C ARG A 107 5.18 0.09 3.41
N ILE A 108 4.93 0.67 4.57
CA ILE A 108 4.33 1.99 4.69
C ILE A 108 5.18 2.87 5.59
N CYS A 109 5.16 4.15 5.29
CA CYS A 109 5.78 5.20 6.08
C CYS A 109 4.81 6.38 6.16
N ARG A 110 4.61 6.89 7.36
CA ARG A 110 4.02 8.21 7.62
C ARG A 110 5.13 9.12 8.12
N CYS A 111 5.31 10.26 7.47
CA CYS A 111 6.32 11.24 7.87
C CYS A 111 5.69 12.63 7.88
N GLY A 112 5.82 13.34 9.00
CA GLY A 112 5.38 14.73 9.15
C GLY A 112 6.56 15.65 9.47
N PRO A 113 6.34 16.98 9.51
CA PRO A 113 7.40 17.94 9.82
C PRO A 113 7.83 17.91 11.29
N GLU A 114 6.93 17.59 12.22
CA GLU A 114 7.21 17.61 13.66
C GLU A 114 7.55 16.22 14.25
N ASP A 115 7.08 15.15 13.60
CA ASP A 115 7.22 13.78 14.07
C ASP A 115 8.18 12.96 13.19
N GLY A 116 8.99 12.11 13.82
CA GLY A 116 9.84 11.15 13.11
C GLY A 116 9.02 10.12 12.31
N PRO A 117 9.65 9.41 11.35
CA PRO A 117 8.92 8.47 10.50
C PRO A 117 8.29 7.33 11.30
N GLU A 118 6.98 7.18 11.17
CA GLU A 118 6.27 5.99 11.63
C GLU A 118 6.20 4.99 10.48
N THR A 119 6.72 3.77 10.71
CA THR A 119 6.85 2.77 9.66
C THR A 119 6.18 1.45 10.03
N PHE A 120 5.69 0.74 9.01
CA PHE A 120 5.24 -0.63 9.15
C PHE A 120 5.68 -1.44 7.92
N ALA A 121 6.16 -2.65 8.15
CA ALA A 121 6.53 -3.60 7.10
C ALA A 121 5.94 -4.96 7.44
N GLY A 122 5.24 -5.58 6.50
CA GLY A 122 4.56 -6.84 6.75
C GLY A 122 3.67 -7.27 5.59
N ARG A 123 2.59 -7.98 5.93
CA ARG A 123 1.59 -8.44 4.96
C ARG A 123 0.86 -7.30 4.29
N ARG A 124 0.52 -7.46 3.01
CA ARG A 124 -0.10 -6.42 2.19
C ARG A 124 -1.41 -5.94 2.81
N GLN A 125 -2.29 -6.86 3.21
CA GLN A 125 -3.58 -6.51 3.80
C GLN A 125 -3.43 -5.67 5.07
N ALA A 126 -2.49 -6.03 5.96
CA ALA A 126 -2.26 -5.29 7.21
C ALA A 126 -1.73 -3.88 6.94
N ALA A 127 -0.85 -3.73 5.94
CA ALA A 127 -0.36 -2.42 5.53
C ALA A 127 -1.46 -1.55 4.92
N LEU A 128 -2.34 -2.12 4.10
CA LEU A 128 -3.49 -1.41 3.52
C LEU A 128 -4.49 -0.96 4.60
N THR A 129 -4.82 -1.83 5.55
CA THR A 129 -5.67 -1.46 6.69
C THR A 129 -5.09 -0.29 7.47
N ARG A 130 -3.80 -0.36 7.84
CA ARG A 130 -3.15 0.73 8.57
C ARG A 130 -3.05 2.02 7.76
N THR A 131 -2.82 1.91 6.45
CA THR A 131 -2.82 3.07 5.55
C THR A 131 -4.20 3.71 5.48
N SER A 132 -5.28 2.91 5.44
CA SER A 132 -6.64 3.44 5.43
C SER A 132 -7.01 4.15 6.73
N GLU A 133 -6.52 3.66 7.88
CA GLU A 133 -6.69 4.31 9.18
C GLU A 133 -5.99 5.68 9.21
N TRP A 134 -4.75 5.77 8.69
CA TRP A 134 -4.02 7.04 8.64
C TRP A 134 -4.61 8.05 7.65
N LEU A 135 -5.13 7.58 6.52
CA LEU A 135 -5.77 8.44 5.52
C LEU A 135 -7.23 8.78 5.86
N GLU A 136 -7.79 8.14 6.90
CA GLU A 136 -9.20 8.24 7.29
C GLU A 136 -10.19 7.90 6.14
N VAL A 137 -9.86 6.88 5.34
CA VAL A 137 -10.68 6.42 4.20
C VAL A 137 -11.11 4.96 4.35
N ALA A 138 -12.10 4.54 3.57
CA ALA A 138 -12.49 3.14 3.51
C ALA A 138 -11.37 2.26 2.87
N PRO A 139 -11.04 1.08 3.43
CA PRO A 139 -9.99 0.18 2.89
C PRO A 139 -10.19 -0.18 1.41
N ALA A 140 -11.45 -0.32 0.96
CA ALA A 140 -11.79 -0.61 -0.43
C ALA A 140 -11.26 0.44 -1.41
N SER A 141 -11.15 1.70 -0.99
CA SER A 141 -10.60 2.79 -1.81
C SER A 141 -9.11 2.59 -2.11
N LEU A 142 -8.38 1.97 -1.18
CA LEU A 142 -6.96 1.65 -1.37
C LEU A 142 -6.77 0.41 -2.24
N SER A 143 -7.56 -0.65 -2.04
CA SER A 143 -7.47 -1.87 -2.86
C SER A 143 -7.67 -1.57 -4.35
N ALA A 144 -8.61 -0.68 -4.68
CA ALA A 144 -8.88 -0.24 -6.05
C ALA A 144 -7.66 0.42 -6.73
N LEU A 145 -6.86 1.21 -5.99
CA LEU A 145 -5.67 1.88 -6.54
C LEU A 145 -4.61 0.91 -7.06
N PHE A 146 -4.56 -0.29 -6.47
CA PHE A 146 -3.55 -1.29 -6.80
C PHE A 146 -4.10 -2.36 -7.75
N GLN A 147 -5.35 -2.22 -8.22
CA GLN A 147 -6.08 -3.25 -8.97
C GLN A 147 -5.99 -4.61 -8.26
N LEU A 148 -5.98 -4.58 -6.94
CA LEU A 148 -5.99 -5.79 -6.13
C LEU A 148 -7.42 -6.30 -6.12
N ASP A 149 -7.56 -7.61 -6.32
CA ASP A 149 -8.85 -8.25 -6.10
C ASP A 149 -9.36 -7.85 -4.70
N PRO A 150 -10.66 -7.48 -4.58
CA PRO A 150 -11.26 -7.25 -3.28
C PRO A 150 -10.90 -8.39 -2.33
N PRO A 151 -10.67 -8.13 -1.03
CA PRO A 151 -10.33 -9.19 -0.07
C PRO A 151 -11.34 -10.35 -0.06
N ASP A 152 -12.56 -10.13 -0.56
CA ASP A 152 -13.66 -11.10 -0.65
C ASP A 152 -13.98 -11.58 -2.09
N ALA A 153 -13.19 -11.22 -3.11
CA ALA A 153 -13.54 -11.59 -4.48
C ALA A 153 -13.32 -13.07 -4.81
N GLU A 154 -12.40 -13.75 -4.12
CA GLU A 154 -12.06 -15.15 -4.39
C GLU A 154 -11.64 -15.94 -3.13
N TYR A 155 -12.27 -15.72 -1.96
CA TYR A 155 -12.14 -16.74 -0.89
C TYR A 155 -13.06 -17.92 -1.23
N GLU A 156 -12.58 -18.80 -2.11
CA GLU A 156 -13.07 -20.18 -2.13
C GLU A 156 -12.32 -20.94 -1.03
N PRO A 157 -12.98 -21.34 0.07
CA PRO A 157 -12.34 -22.18 1.08
C PRO A 157 -11.83 -23.45 0.40
N ASP A 158 -10.53 -23.66 0.48
CA ASP A 158 -9.89 -24.80 -0.12
C ASP A 158 -10.30 -26.11 0.61
N ALA A 159 -9.72 -27.24 0.19
CA ALA A 159 -10.04 -28.52 0.83
C ALA A 159 -9.65 -28.54 2.32
N ASP A 160 -8.59 -27.84 2.69
CA ASP A 160 -8.06 -27.83 4.05
C ASP A 160 -8.91 -26.92 4.94
N ASP A 161 -9.33 -25.76 4.43
CA ASP A 161 -10.25 -24.85 5.11
C ASP A 161 -11.61 -25.53 5.40
N ARG A 162 -12.17 -26.23 4.40
CA ARG A 162 -13.41 -27.00 4.59
C ARG A 162 -13.26 -28.13 5.62
N PHE A 163 -12.11 -28.80 5.62
CA PHE A 163 -11.82 -29.85 6.59
C PHE A 163 -11.71 -29.28 8.01
N VAL A 164 -11.02 -28.15 8.18
CA VAL A 164 -10.89 -27.46 9.46
C VAL A 164 -12.26 -27.03 9.99
N GLU A 165 -13.11 -26.44 9.14
CA GLU A 165 -14.47 -26.05 9.54
C GLU A 165 -15.32 -27.24 9.95
N GLU A 166 -15.25 -28.35 9.22
CA GLU A 166 -15.95 -29.59 9.57
C GLU A 166 -15.49 -30.11 10.94
N LYS A 167 -14.17 -30.14 11.20
CA LYS A 167 -13.62 -30.57 12.48
C LYS A 167 -14.00 -29.63 13.62
N LEU A 168 -14.03 -28.31 13.38
CA LEU A 168 -14.50 -27.35 14.37
C LEU A 168 -15.98 -27.53 14.67
N ARG A 169 -16.80 -27.86 13.67
CA ARG A 169 -18.23 -28.16 13.84
C ARG A 169 -18.45 -29.44 14.65
N GLU A 170 -17.74 -30.51 14.33
CA GLU A 170 -17.75 -31.76 15.10
C GLU A 170 -17.31 -31.55 16.55
N ALA A 171 -16.24 -30.79 16.76
CA ALA A 171 -15.74 -30.46 18.09
C ALA A 171 -16.77 -29.68 18.92
N ARG A 172 -17.45 -28.69 18.33
CA ARG A 172 -18.52 -27.94 19.00
C ARG A 172 -19.68 -28.84 19.41
N ALA A 173 -20.11 -29.75 18.54
CA ALA A 173 -21.18 -30.71 18.83
C ALA A 173 -20.78 -31.69 19.96
N LEU A 174 -19.52 -32.14 19.99
CA LEU A 174 -18.99 -32.97 21.07
C LEU A 174 -18.95 -32.20 22.40
N MET A 175 -18.46 -30.96 22.41
CA MET A 175 -18.42 -30.11 23.60
C MET A 175 -19.82 -29.85 24.15
N GLU A 176 -20.81 -29.63 23.28
CA GLU A 176 -22.20 -29.44 23.68
C GLU A 176 -22.78 -30.72 24.30
N ARG A 177 -22.51 -31.89 23.72
CA ARG A 177 -22.91 -33.19 24.30
C ARG A 177 -22.31 -33.41 25.68
N TYR A 178 -21.01 -33.16 25.85
CA TYR A 178 -20.37 -33.25 27.16
C TYR A 178 -20.99 -32.27 28.18
N ARG A 179 -21.31 -31.05 27.74
CA ARG A 179 -21.95 -30.05 28.60
C ARG A 179 -23.37 -30.43 29.00
N THR A 180 -24.12 -31.11 28.13
CA THR A 180 -25.46 -31.63 28.44
C THR A 180 -25.44 -32.91 29.27
N ALA A 181 -24.41 -33.75 29.10
CA ALA A 181 -24.25 -35.00 29.86
C ALA A 181 -23.65 -34.80 31.26
N ALA A 182 -23.00 -33.64 31.50
CA ALA A 182 -22.47 -33.24 32.81
C ALA A 182 -23.50 -32.47 33.68
N LYS A 183 -24.75 -32.38 33.25
CA LYS A 183 -25.91 -31.86 34.01
C LYS A 183 -26.82 -33.00 34.42
#